data_AF-A0A820FTX8-F1
#
_entry.id   AF-A0A820FTX8-F1
#
_cell.length_a   1.000
_cell.length_b   1.000
_cell.length_c   1.000
_cell.angle_alpha   90.00
_cell.angle_beta   90.00
_cell.angle_gamma   90.00
#
_symmetry.space_group_name_H-M   'P 1'
#
loop_
_entity.id
_entity.type
_entity.pdbx_description
1 polymer ?
#
loop_
_entity_poly.entity_id
_entity_poly.type
_entity_poly.pdbx_seq_one_letter_code
_entity_poly.pdbx_strand_id
1 'polypeptide(L)'
;MKLHAITIFSCYLLSFLSCQVKGDSCDTYNHPQYGFGQCIHQNDCPNSLYLTGFCESQPSNIHCCFSLEPIKEEFRAIWIATVNNIDWPSSKTITPYQQQTELINILNTVQRLNMNAVIFQIRPAGDAFYASTLEPWSFYLTGTHGVAPSPLWDPLTFIISEAHKRNIEVHAWLNPYRARMTGATYELASNHMAKRFPKYAYPYDNH
;
A
#
# COMPACT_ATOMS: atom_id res chain seq x y z
N MET A 1 -7.24 -13.03 -58.20
CA MET A 1 -6.81 -12.06 -57.17
C MET A 1 -8.06 -11.56 -56.46
N LYS A 2 -8.04 -11.57 -55.13
CA LYS A 2 -9.17 -11.59 -54.18
C LYS A 2 -10.30 -10.56 -54.45
N LEU A 3 -11.54 -11.04 -54.46
CA LEU A 3 -12.75 -10.29 -54.12
C LEU A 3 -13.46 -11.05 -52.99
N HIS A 4 -13.80 -10.38 -51.90
CA HIS A 4 -14.97 -10.64 -51.01
C HIS A 4 -15.17 -9.32 -50.23
N ALA A 5 -16.07 -8.43 -50.64
CA ALA A 5 -17.54 -8.48 -50.47
C ALA A 5 -17.97 -8.27 -49.01
N ILE A 6 -18.38 -7.02 -48.76
CA ILE A 6 -19.12 -6.51 -47.61
C ILE A 6 -20.40 -7.33 -47.43
N THR A 7 -20.68 -7.80 -46.21
CA THR A 7 -22.03 -8.26 -45.84
C THR A 7 -22.41 -7.67 -44.49
N ILE A 8 -23.21 -6.61 -44.53
CA ILE A 8 -23.95 -6.04 -43.41
C ILE A 8 -25.15 -6.97 -43.18
N PHE A 9 -25.21 -7.68 -42.04
CA PHE A 9 -26.40 -8.44 -41.67
C PHE A 9 -27.35 -7.54 -40.88
N SER A 10 -28.41 -7.14 -41.56
CA SER A 10 -29.64 -6.58 -41.01
C SER A 10 -30.31 -7.58 -40.08
N CYS A 11 -30.53 -7.20 -38.83
CA CYS A 11 -31.34 -7.95 -37.87
C CYS A 11 -32.67 -7.20 -37.66
N TYR A 12 -33.62 -7.40 -38.57
CA TYR A 12 -35.04 -7.09 -38.38
C TYR A 12 -35.83 -8.39 -38.56
N LEU A 13 -36.28 -8.97 -37.44
CA LEU A 13 -37.60 -9.61 -37.19
C LEU A 13 -37.50 -10.71 -36.13
N LEU A 14 -38.22 -10.49 -35.03
CA LEU A 14 -38.99 -11.47 -34.24
C LEU A 14 -38.30 -12.80 -33.87
N SER A 15 -37.70 -12.83 -32.69
CA SER A 15 -37.94 -13.87 -31.67
C SER A 15 -37.12 -13.55 -30.42
N PHE A 16 -37.74 -13.70 -29.25
CA PHE A 16 -37.11 -13.59 -27.93
C PHE A 16 -36.10 -14.73 -27.72
N LEU A 17 -34.98 -14.73 -28.44
CA LEU A 17 -33.82 -15.52 -28.05
C LEU A 17 -32.87 -14.62 -27.28
N SER A 18 -32.72 -14.94 -26.00
CA SER A 18 -31.60 -14.54 -25.17
C SER A 18 -30.32 -14.57 -26.00
N CYS A 19 -29.64 -13.43 -26.07
CA CYS A 19 -28.28 -13.33 -26.56
C CYS A 19 -27.38 -14.09 -25.57
N GLN A 20 -27.39 -15.42 -25.63
CA GLN A 20 -26.40 -16.24 -24.95
C GLN A 20 -25.12 -16.14 -25.79
N VAL A 21 -24.21 -15.30 -25.34
CA VAL A 21 -22.82 -15.32 -25.77
C VAL A 21 -22.26 -16.67 -25.36
N LYS A 22 -22.39 -17.66 -26.26
CA LYS A 22 -21.71 -18.95 -26.14
C LYS A 22 -20.22 -18.69 -26.27
N GLY A 23 -19.45 -18.87 -25.21
CA GLY A 23 -18.00 -19.02 -25.32
C GLY A 23 -17.15 -18.44 -24.20
N ASP A 24 -17.68 -17.58 -23.34
CA ASP A 24 -16.84 -16.99 -22.30
C ASP A 24 -17.03 -17.77 -20.99
N SER A 25 -16.01 -18.55 -20.62
CA SER A 25 -15.88 -19.12 -19.28
C SER A 25 -15.73 -17.98 -18.26
N CYS A 26 -16.18 -18.18 -17.02
CA CYS A 26 -16.19 -17.16 -15.96
C CYS A 26 -14.84 -16.46 -15.72
N ASP A 27 -13.74 -17.18 -15.96
CA ASP A 27 -12.35 -16.70 -15.89
C ASP A 27 -11.90 -15.90 -17.13
N THR A 28 -12.61 -16.01 -18.25
CA THR A 28 -12.32 -15.32 -19.52
C THR A 28 -13.24 -14.14 -19.79
N TYR A 29 -14.41 -14.09 -19.15
CA TYR A 29 -15.33 -12.96 -19.23
C TYR A 29 -14.87 -11.81 -18.34
N ASN A 30 -14.47 -10.70 -18.95
CA ASN A 30 -14.11 -9.47 -18.23
C ASN A 30 -15.33 -8.56 -18.08
N HIS A 31 -15.97 -8.55 -16.92
CA HIS A 31 -17.12 -7.68 -16.65
C HIS A 31 -16.68 -6.20 -16.64
N PRO A 32 -17.37 -5.30 -17.37
CA PRO A 32 -16.97 -3.90 -17.51
C PRO A 32 -16.75 -3.14 -16.19
N GLN A 33 -17.45 -3.56 -15.13
CA GLN A 33 -17.40 -2.94 -13.81
C GLN A 33 -16.66 -3.76 -12.76
N TYR A 34 -16.55 -5.09 -12.93
CA TYR A 34 -16.19 -6.01 -11.85
C TYR A 34 -15.03 -6.96 -12.21
N GLY A 35 -14.45 -6.85 -13.40
CA GLY A 35 -13.33 -7.67 -13.80
C GLY A 35 -13.71 -9.13 -14.05
N PHE A 36 -12.75 -10.04 -13.84
CA PHE A 36 -12.95 -11.48 -14.00
C PHE A 36 -13.64 -12.10 -12.78
N GLY A 37 -14.52 -13.06 -13.03
CA GLY A 37 -15.26 -13.77 -11.98
C GLY A 37 -14.61 -15.09 -11.59
N GLN A 38 -15.19 -15.73 -10.57
CA GLN A 38 -14.89 -17.12 -10.20
C GLN A 38 -16.17 -17.94 -10.03
N CYS A 39 -16.11 -19.20 -10.44
CA CYS A 39 -17.21 -20.16 -10.24
C CYS A 39 -17.26 -20.62 -8.79
N ILE A 40 -18.21 -20.09 -8.02
CA ILE A 40 -18.43 -20.44 -6.62
C ILE A 40 -19.91 -20.69 -6.34
N HIS A 41 -20.22 -21.25 -5.17
CA HIS A 41 -21.60 -21.49 -4.76
C HIS A 41 -22.37 -20.17 -4.62
N GLN A 42 -23.65 -20.16 -5.01
CA GLN A 42 -24.52 -18.98 -4.95
C GLN A 42 -24.51 -18.31 -3.57
N ASN A 43 -24.53 -19.11 -2.50
CA ASN A 43 -24.53 -18.62 -1.11
C ASN A 43 -23.19 -18.04 -0.66
N ASP A 44 -22.11 -18.35 -1.36
CA ASP A 44 -20.76 -17.89 -1.05
C ASP A 44 -20.41 -16.61 -1.82
N CYS A 45 -21.31 -16.15 -2.69
CA CYS A 45 -21.11 -14.94 -3.48
C CYS A 45 -21.51 -13.68 -2.71
N PRO A 46 -20.56 -12.80 -2.35
CA PRO A 46 -20.87 -11.58 -1.62
C PRO A 46 -21.85 -10.70 -2.40
N ASN A 47 -22.86 -10.19 -1.71
CA ASN A 47 -23.92 -9.33 -2.26
C ASN A 47 -24.73 -9.96 -3.42
N SER A 48 -24.68 -11.28 -3.61
CA SER A 48 -25.38 -11.99 -4.70
C SER A 48 -25.05 -11.47 -6.11
N LEU A 49 -23.82 -10.96 -6.32
CA LEU A 49 -23.37 -10.48 -7.63
C LEU A 49 -22.83 -11.63 -8.47
N TYR A 50 -23.72 -12.38 -9.09
CA TYR A 50 -23.36 -13.49 -9.96
C TYR A 50 -24.06 -13.45 -11.31
N LEU A 51 -23.40 -13.99 -12.34
CA LEU A 51 -23.98 -14.31 -13.63
C LEU A 51 -24.17 -15.83 -13.77
N THR A 52 -25.30 -16.22 -14.33
CA THR A 52 -25.61 -17.62 -14.65
C THR A 52 -25.14 -17.96 -16.06
N GLY A 53 -24.80 -19.22 -16.31
CA GLY A 53 -24.40 -19.69 -17.65
C GLY A 53 -22.93 -19.47 -18.03
N PHE A 54 -22.11 -18.93 -17.14
CA PHE A 54 -20.66 -18.71 -17.35
C PHE A 54 -19.77 -19.77 -16.67
N CYS A 55 -20.35 -20.73 -15.96
CA CYS A 55 -19.66 -21.84 -15.29
C CYS A 55 -20.05 -23.16 -15.96
N GLU A 56 -19.60 -23.34 -17.21
CA GLU A 56 -19.84 -24.58 -17.94
C GLU A 56 -19.21 -25.76 -17.17
N SER A 57 -19.92 -26.89 -17.10
CA SER A 57 -19.59 -28.10 -16.31
C SER A 57 -19.85 -28.08 -14.79
N GLN A 58 -20.38 -26.99 -14.23
CA GLN A 58 -20.69 -26.91 -12.79
C GLN A 58 -22.19 -27.16 -12.51
N PRO A 59 -22.56 -27.66 -11.30
CA PRO A 59 -23.96 -27.84 -10.93
C PRO A 59 -24.71 -26.50 -10.84
N SER A 60 -26.05 -26.55 -10.88
CA SER A 60 -26.92 -25.37 -11.02
C SER A 60 -26.83 -24.34 -9.90
N ASN A 61 -26.25 -24.72 -8.75
CA ASN A 61 -25.99 -23.88 -7.59
C ASN A 61 -24.62 -23.16 -7.64
N ILE A 62 -23.83 -23.38 -8.69
CA ILE A 62 -22.57 -22.69 -8.95
C ILE A 62 -22.80 -21.62 -10.02
N HIS A 63 -22.40 -20.40 -9.71
CA HIS A 63 -22.54 -19.26 -10.60
C HIS A 63 -21.22 -18.50 -10.70
N CYS A 64 -21.08 -17.71 -11.77
CA CYS A 64 -19.91 -16.87 -11.95
C CYS A 64 -20.05 -15.65 -11.05
N CYS A 65 -19.39 -15.67 -9.90
CA CYS A 65 -19.43 -14.60 -8.92
C CYS A 65 -18.35 -13.57 -9.21
N PHE A 66 -18.74 -12.31 -9.21
CA PHE A 66 -17.83 -11.18 -9.30
C PHE A 66 -17.62 -10.65 -7.88
N SER A 67 -16.46 -10.95 -7.30
CA SER A 67 -16.09 -10.40 -6.00
C SER A 67 -15.91 -8.89 -6.15
N LEU A 68 -16.75 -8.11 -5.46
CA LEU A 68 -16.72 -6.65 -5.56
C LEU A 68 -15.41 -6.05 -5.05
N GLU A 69 -14.75 -6.69 -4.08
CA GLU A 69 -13.39 -6.43 -3.63
C GLU A 69 -12.96 -7.69 -2.85
N PRO A 70 -11.65 -8.02 -2.76
CA PRO A 70 -11.17 -8.99 -1.78
C PRO A 70 -11.79 -8.63 -0.42
N ILE A 71 -12.21 -9.64 0.37
CA ILE A 71 -12.71 -9.43 1.72
C ILE A 71 -11.69 -8.54 2.44
N LYS A 72 -12.01 -7.26 2.60
CA LYS A 72 -11.18 -6.34 3.37
C LYS A 72 -11.39 -6.73 4.81
N GLU A 73 -10.45 -7.51 5.31
CA GLU A 73 -10.27 -7.72 6.74
C GLU A 73 -10.29 -6.35 7.43
N GLU A 74 -10.94 -6.28 8.59
CA GLU A 74 -10.98 -5.04 9.38
C GLU A 74 -9.55 -4.50 9.57
N PHE A 75 -9.31 -3.25 9.17
CA PHE A 75 -8.01 -2.62 9.29
C PHE A 75 -7.72 -2.25 10.74
N ARG A 76 -6.82 -3.00 11.38
CA ARG A 76 -6.42 -2.86 12.78
C ARG A 76 -4.96 -2.48 12.83
N ALA A 77 -4.70 -1.18 12.89
CA ALA A 77 -3.36 -0.62 12.76
C ALA A 77 -2.94 0.23 13.95
N ILE A 78 -1.63 0.33 14.14
CA ILE A 78 -1.00 1.34 15.01
C ILE A 78 -0.15 2.29 14.18
N TRP A 79 0.00 3.52 14.68
CA TRP A 79 0.99 4.46 14.17
C TRP A 79 2.31 4.25 14.90
N ILE A 80 3.42 4.38 14.17
CA ILE A 80 4.77 4.40 14.71
C ILE A 80 5.41 5.72 14.25
N ALA A 81 5.30 6.75 15.08
CA ALA A 81 5.84 8.07 14.85
C ALA A 81 7.35 8.13 15.19
N THR A 82 8.11 8.69 14.24
CA THR A 82 9.56 8.86 14.36
C THR A 82 9.97 10.30 14.63
N VAL A 83 9.12 11.27 14.32
CA VAL A 83 9.32 12.68 14.68
C VAL A 83 9.46 12.81 16.19
N ASN A 84 10.47 13.54 16.63
CA ASN A 84 10.79 13.74 18.05
C ASN A 84 10.95 12.46 18.86
N ASN A 85 11.21 11.31 18.21
CA ASN A 85 11.37 10.03 18.88
C ASN A 85 10.14 9.66 19.77
N ILE A 86 8.92 10.02 19.32
CA ILE A 86 7.67 9.80 20.09
C ILE A 86 7.44 8.32 20.36
N ASP A 87 7.41 7.49 19.31
CA ASP A 87 7.21 6.04 19.44
C ASP A 87 8.50 5.26 19.21
N TRP A 88 9.27 5.64 18.17
CA TRP A 88 10.49 4.92 17.80
C TRP A 88 11.47 5.76 16.96
N PRO A 89 12.80 5.60 17.12
CA PRO A 89 13.46 4.89 18.21
C PRO A 89 13.30 5.67 19.52
N SER A 90 13.39 4.99 20.66
CA SER A 90 13.23 5.62 21.99
C SER A 90 14.21 6.77 22.24
N SER A 91 15.38 6.71 21.61
CA SER A 91 16.31 7.82 21.52
C SER A 91 17.15 7.69 20.25
N LYS A 92 17.48 8.84 19.67
CA LYS A 92 18.44 8.97 18.55
C LYS A 92 19.90 8.64 18.91
N THR A 93 20.18 8.33 20.18
CA THR A 93 21.52 7.95 20.68
C THR A 93 21.71 6.45 20.84
N ILE A 94 20.66 5.64 20.67
CA ILE A 94 20.76 4.18 20.83
C ILE A 94 21.38 3.55 19.59
N THR A 95 22.03 2.40 19.78
CA THR A 95 22.72 1.68 18.71
C THR A 95 21.73 1.08 17.69
N PRO A 96 22.12 0.87 16.42
CA PRO A 96 21.30 0.14 15.45
C PRO A 96 20.70 -1.17 15.95
N TYR A 97 21.45 -1.93 16.75
CA TYR A 97 20.97 -3.16 17.36
C TYR A 97 19.80 -2.92 18.32
N GLN A 98 19.91 -1.88 19.17
CA GLN A 98 18.83 -1.48 20.06
C GLN A 98 17.60 -0.98 19.28
N GLN A 99 17.82 -0.19 18.22
CA GLN A 99 16.76 0.28 17.33
C GLN A 99 15.98 -0.88 16.69
N GLN A 100 16.69 -1.90 16.18
CA GLN A 100 16.10 -3.13 15.64
C GLN A 100 15.34 -3.92 16.71
N THR A 101 15.91 -4.04 17.90
CA THR A 101 15.27 -4.73 19.04
C THR A 101 13.95 -4.06 19.42
N GLU A 102 13.91 -2.73 19.45
CA GLU A 102 12.68 -1.97 19.73
C GLU A 102 11.60 -2.20 18.67
N LEU A 103 11.95 -2.19 17.37
CA LEU A 103 10.99 -2.51 16.31
C LEU A 103 10.43 -3.93 16.44
N ILE A 104 11.29 -4.92 16.75
CA ILE A 104 10.83 -6.29 17.01
C ILE A 104 9.83 -6.33 18.17
N ASN A 105 10.10 -5.61 19.25
CA ASN A 105 9.20 -5.57 20.42
C ASN A 105 7.87 -4.89 20.10
N ILE A 106 7.86 -3.84 19.28
CA ILE A 106 6.65 -3.19 18.77
C ILE A 106 5.84 -4.20 17.95
N LEU A 107 6.47 -4.90 16.99
CA LEU A 107 5.79 -5.88 16.14
C LEU A 107 5.27 -7.09 16.91
N ASN A 108 6.00 -7.56 17.93
CA ASN A 108 5.52 -8.61 18.83
C ASN A 108 4.26 -8.14 19.60
N THR A 109 4.20 -6.86 19.97
CA THR A 109 3.02 -6.26 20.62
C THR A 109 1.85 -6.14 19.66
N VAL A 110 2.08 -5.67 18.42
CA VAL A 110 1.08 -5.59 17.34
C VAL A 110 0.44 -6.96 17.12
N GLN A 111 1.26 -8.01 17.00
CA GLN A 111 0.80 -9.38 16.85
C GLN A 111 0.00 -9.87 18.06
N ARG A 112 0.50 -9.64 19.29
CA ARG A 112 -0.19 -10.03 20.53
C ARG A 112 -1.56 -9.36 20.68
N LEU A 113 -1.72 -8.15 20.17
CA LEU A 113 -2.97 -7.39 20.19
C LEU A 113 -3.89 -7.70 18.99
N ASN A 114 -3.55 -8.69 18.16
CA ASN A 114 -4.30 -9.10 16.97
C ASN A 114 -4.49 -7.98 15.93
N MET A 115 -3.53 -7.05 15.87
CA MET A 115 -3.46 -6.00 14.85
C MET A 115 -2.87 -6.58 13.56
N ASN A 116 -3.27 -6.08 12.39
CA ASN A 116 -2.85 -6.58 11.08
C ASN A 116 -2.00 -5.59 10.27
N ALA A 117 -1.78 -4.37 10.77
CA ALA A 117 -0.98 -3.37 10.07
C ALA A 117 -0.20 -2.44 11.01
N VAL A 118 0.87 -1.86 10.49
CA VAL A 118 1.59 -0.73 11.10
C VAL A 118 1.72 0.40 10.10
N ILE A 119 1.53 1.63 10.56
CA ILE A 119 1.74 2.85 9.78
C ILE A 119 3.04 3.51 10.26
N PHE A 120 4.11 3.34 9.49
CA PHE A 120 5.46 3.68 9.90
C PHE A 120 5.90 5.03 9.31
N GLN A 121 6.29 5.97 10.16
CA GLN A 121 6.73 7.30 9.72
C GLN A 121 8.12 7.28 9.08
N ILE A 122 8.17 7.13 7.76
CA ILE A 122 9.43 7.06 7.00
C ILE A 122 10.02 8.44 6.68
N ARG A 123 9.18 9.48 6.64
CA ARG A 123 9.57 10.86 6.29
C ARG A 123 8.95 11.88 7.24
N PRO A 124 9.52 12.14 8.43
CA PRO A 124 8.93 13.06 9.39
C PRO A 124 9.12 14.55 9.05
N ALA A 125 10.28 14.95 8.52
CA ALA A 125 10.61 16.37 8.35
C ALA A 125 11.63 16.62 7.21
N GLY A 126 11.35 16.18 5.99
CA GLY A 126 12.27 16.40 4.86
C GLY A 126 13.46 15.45 4.83
N ASP A 127 13.33 14.32 5.53
CA ASP A 127 14.38 13.37 5.81
C ASP A 127 13.86 11.93 5.75
N ALA A 128 14.74 10.93 5.81
CA ALA A 128 14.40 9.55 5.54
C ALA A 128 14.84 8.58 6.66
N PHE A 129 13.97 7.62 6.94
CA PHE A 129 14.25 6.40 7.71
C PHE A 129 14.53 5.19 6.80
N TYR A 130 15.14 5.45 5.65
CA TYR A 130 15.57 4.46 4.65
C TYR A 130 16.71 5.06 3.84
N ALA A 131 17.48 4.20 3.17
CA ALA A 131 18.55 4.63 2.29
C ALA A 131 17.95 5.32 1.05
N SER A 132 18.01 6.65 1.02
CA SER A 132 17.47 7.46 -0.07
C SER A 132 18.58 8.15 -0.85
N THR A 133 18.42 8.23 -2.17
CA THR A 133 19.26 9.07 -3.04
C THR A 133 18.72 10.50 -3.15
N LEU A 134 17.51 10.75 -2.65
CA LEU A 134 16.81 12.03 -2.76
C LEU A 134 16.82 12.81 -1.45
N GLU A 135 16.49 12.14 -0.34
CA GLU A 135 16.36 12.75 0.98
C GLU A 135 17.53 12.37 1.90
N PRO A 136 17.98 13.27 2.80
CA PRO A 136 19.00 12.94 3.79
C PRO A 136 18.48 11.97 4.85
N TRP A 137 19.40 11.27 5.52
CA TRP A 137 19.07 10.49 6.71
C TRP A 137 18.48 11.36 7.82
N SER A 138 17.48 10.82 8.50
CA SER A 138 16.77 11.51 9.57
C SER A 138 17.65 11.85 10.77
N PHE A 139 17.49 13.08 11.26
CA PHE A 139 18.09 13.51 12.53
C PHE A 139 17.61 12.65 13.71
N TYR A 140 16.37 12.19 13.65
CA TYR A 140 15.75 11.39 14.71
C TYR A 140 16.28 9.95 14.76
N LEU A 141 17.04 9.52 13.75
CA LEU A 141 17.66 8.19 13.71
C LEU A 141 19.05 8.16 14.36
N THR A 142 19.89 9.17 14.12
CA THR A 142 21.31 9.15 14.52
C THR A 142 21.74 10.35 15.36
N GLY A 143 20.85 11.32 15.56
CA GLY A 143 21.17 12.59 16.22
C GLY A 143 21.92 13.59 15.34
N THR A 144 22.27 13.22 14.10
CA THR A 144 22.90 14.13 13.13
C THR A 144 22.20 14.02 11.79
N HIS A 145 21.65 15.13 11.30
CA HIS A 145 20.88 15.14 10.08
C HIS A 145 21.77 14.87 8.85
N GLY A 146 21.35 13.95 7.98
CA GLY A 146 22.12 13.50 6.82
C GLY A 146 23.16 12.41 7.10
N VAL A 147 23.35 11.99 8.35
CA VAL A 147 24.31 10.93 8.71
C VAL A 147 23.61 9.58 8.79
N ALA A 148 24.12 8.62 8.01
CA ALA A 148 23.67 7.24 8.03
C ALA A 148 23.94 6.55 9.38
N PRO A 149 23.12 5.58 9.81
CA PRO A 149 23.40 4.82 11.01
C PRO A 149 24.69 3.98 10.85
N SER A 150 25.36 3.69 11.97
CA SER A 150 26.58 2.89 12.01
C SER A 150 26.50 1.82 13.13
N PRO A 151 26.64 0.52 12.83
CA PRO A 151 26.73 -0.09 11.50
C PRO A 151 25.55 0.26 10.59
N LEU A 152 25.80 0.28 9.27
CA LEU A 152 24.78 0.64 8.29
C LEU A 152 23.62 -0.38 8.34
N TRP A 153 22.41 0.13 8.43
CA TRP A 153 21.17 -0.64 8.33
C TRP A 153 20.04 0.24 7.79
N ASP A 154 19.03 -0.38 7.20
CA ASP A 154 17.86 0.31 6.63
C ASP A 154 16.60 -0.02 7.46
N PRO A 155 16.06 0.94 8.24
CA PRO A 155 14.90 0.72 9.08
C PRO A 155 13.63 0.29 8.33
N LEU A 156 13.38 0.86 7.15
CA LEU A 156 12.21 0.53 6.34
C LEU A 156 12.28 -0.91 5.83
N THR A 157 13.44 -1.31 5.31
CA THR A 157 13.67 -2.69 4.86
C THR A 157 13.53 -3.67 6.02
N PHE A 158 14.08 -3.32 7.17
CA PHE A 158 14.02 -4.14 8.37
C PHE A 158 12.58 -4.35 8.86
N ILE A 159 11.80 -3.27 9.03
CA ILE A 159 10.43 -3.37 9.54
C ILE A 159 9.53 -4.12 8.56
N ILE A 160 9.68 -3.93 7.25
CA ILE A 160 8.94 -4.69 6.23
C ILE A 160 9.22 -6.18 6.38
N SER A 161 10.49 -6.57 6.43
CA SER A 161 10.89 -7.98 6.59
C SER A 161 10.34 -8.59 7.88
N GLU A 162 10.47 -7.90 9.02
CA GLU A 162 10.00 -8.43 10.31
C GLU A 162 8.47 -8.45 10.44
N ALA A 163 7.77 -7.47 9.88
CA ALA A 163 6.31 -7.41 9.90
C ALA A 163 5.70 -8.51 9.01
N HIS A 164 6.24 -8.73 7.81
CA HIS A 164 5.74 -9.75 6.90
C HIS A 164 5.89 -11.18 7.45
N LYS A 165 6.93 -11.46 8.25
CA LYS A 165 7.06 -12.74 8.98
C LYS A 165 5.89 -13.01 9.94
N ARG A 166 5.16 -11.98 10.33
CA ARG A 166 4.03 -12.01 11.28
C ARG A 166 2.69 -11.75 10.61
N ASN A 167 2.65 -11.70 9.26
CA ASN A 167 1.46 -11.32 8.49
C ASN A 167 0.91 -9.93 8.87
N ILE A 168 1.80 -8.97 9.11
CA ILE A 168 1.47 -7.57 9.41
C ILE A 168 1.85 -6.72 8.19
N GLU A 169 0.90 -5.93 7.68
CA GLU A 169 1.14 -4.97 6.61
C GLU A 169 1.96 -3.77 7.10
N VAL A 170 2.79 -3.19 6.23
CA VAL A 170 3.53 -1.96 6.51
C VAL A 170 3.08 -0.85 5.56
N HIS A 171 2.52 0.20 6.13
CA HIS A 171 2.07 1.39 5.41
C HIS A 171 3.05 2.53 5.65
N ALA A 172 3.62 3.07 4.59
CA ALA A 172 4.58 4.17 4.67
C ALA A 172 3.86 5.50 4.93
N TRP A 173 4.18 6.16 6.05
CA TRP A 173 3.71 7.50 6.37
C TRP A 173 4.76 8.55 6.05
N LEU A 174 4.36 9.53 5.25
CA LEU A 174 5.16 10.69 4.90
C LEU A 174 4.47 11.97 5.37
N ASN A 175 5.22 12.87 5.99
CA ASN A 175 4.85 14.27 6.06
C ASN A 175 5.34 14.94 4.77
N PRO A 176 4.47 15.49 3.91
CA PRO A 176 4.89 15.98 2.59
C PRO A 176 5.67 17.30 2.65
N TYR A 177 5.21 18.26 3.46
CA TYR A 177 5.65 19.66 3.36
C TYR A 177 6.62 20.09 4.46
N ARG A 178 6.65 19.37 5.59
CA ARG A 178 7.55 19.73 6.68
C ARG A 178 9.01 19.54 6.24
N ALA A 179 9.76 20.64 6.27
CA ALA A 179 11.20 20.66 5.96
C ALA A 179 12.09 20.69 7.21
N ARG A 180 11.58 21.23 8.33
CA ARG A 180 12.23 21.26 9.64
C ARG A 180 11.19 21.55 10.71
N MET A 181 11.35 21.02 11.90
CA MET A 181 10.53 21.42 13.05
C MET A 181 10.93 22.81 13.54
N THR A 182 9.95 23.61 13.97
CA THR A 182 10.21 24.83 14.74
C THR A 182 10.97 24.48 16.02
N GLY A 183 12.05 25.20 16.31
CA GLY A 183 12.93 24.93 17.46
C GLY A 183 13.92 23.76 17.29
N ALA A 184 14.01 23.15 16.10
CA ALA A 184 15.04 22.15 15.83
C ALA A 184 16.46 22.73 16.01
N THR A 185 17.32 22.00 16.73
CA THR A 185 18.70 22.41 17.06
C THR A 185 19.74 21.94 16.06
N TYR A 186 19.33 21.31 14.96
CA TYR A 186 20.22 20.80 13.92
C TYR A 186 20.17 21.64 12.65
N GLU A 187 21.29 21.62 11.93
CA GLU A 187 21.40 22.19 10.60
C GLU A 187 20.93 21.20 9.53
N LEU A 188 20.29 21.72 8.48
CA LEU A 188 19.86 20.87 7.37
C LEU A 188 21.09 20.32 6.61
N ALA A 189 21.06 19.05 6.20
CA ALA A 189 22.12 18.47 5.40
C ALA A 189 22.25 19.21 4.06
N SER A 190 23.45 19.28 3.47
CA SER A 190 23.68 20.03 2.24
C SER A 190 22.82 19.57 1.06
N ASN A 191 22.49 18.28 1.01
CA ASN A 191 21.63 17.67 0.00
C ASN A 191 20.11 17.79 0.29
N HIS A 192 19.71 18.37 1.42
CA HIS A 192 18.29 18.52 1.79
C HIS A 192 17.52 19.41 0.80
N MET A 193 16.28 19.05 0.48
CA MET A 193 15.48 19.73 -0.56
C MET A 193 15.29 21.22 -0.30
N ALA A 194 15.09 21.64 0.95
CA ALA A 194 14.98 23.07 1.30
C ALA A 194 16.28 23.86 1.10
N LYS A 195 17.45 23.20 1.16
CA LYS A 195 18.75 23.84 0.83
C LYS A 195 18.99 23.87 -0.68
N ARG A 196 18.59 22.82 -1.41
CA ARG A 196 18.71 22.73 -2.87
C ARG A 196 17.74 23.65 -3.60
N PHE A 197 16.55 23.85 -3.06
CA PHE A 197 15.48 24.65 -3.67
C PHE A 197 14.92 25.69 -2.69
N PRO A 198 15.72 26.69 -2.27
CA PRO A 198 15.33 27.64 -1.23
C PRO A 198 14.11 28.47 -1.60
N LYS A 199 13.85 28.70 -2.89
CA LYS A 199 12.65 29.41 -3.38
C LYS A 199 11.31 28.70 -3.07
N TYR A 200 11.34 27.43 -2.68
CA TYR A 200 10.15 26.65 -2.31
C TYR A 200 10.09 26.35 -0.81
N ALA A 201 11.04 26.88 -0.02
CA ALA A 201 11.09 26.69 1.42
C ALA A 201 10.57 27.96 2.11
N TYR A 202 9.47 27.82 2.84
CA TYR A 202 8.83 28.93 3.55
C TYR A 202 8.90 28.70 5.05
N PRO A 203 9.19 29.76 5.85
CA PRO A 203 9.03 29.67 7.29
C PRO A 203 7.56 29.49 7.64
N TYR A 204 7.28 28.50 8.49
CA TYR A 204 5.99 28.37 9.16
C TYR A 204 5.98 29.41 10.30
N ASP A 205 4.90 30.21 10.42
CA ASP A 205 4.66 31.33 11.38
C ASP A 205 4.56 32.75 10.80
N ASN A 206 4.56 32.94 9.47
CA ASN A 206 4.23 34.23 8.82
C ASN A 206 2.74 34.35 8.41
N HIS A 207 1.82 33.81 9.22
CA HIS A 207 0.37 33.98 9.06
C HIS A 207 -0.25 34.56 10.33
#